data_AF-A0A9D1SBK2-F1
#
_entry.id   AF-A0A9D1SBK2-F1
#
_cell.length_a   1.000
_cell.length_b   1.000
_cell.length_c   1.000
_cell.angle_alpha   90.00
_cell.angle_beta   90.00
_cell.angle_gamma   90.00
#
_symmetry.space_group_name_H-M   'P 1'
#
loop_
_entity.id
_entity.type
_entity.pdbx_description
1 polymer ?
#
loop_
_entity_poly.entity_id
_entity_poly.type
_entity_poly.pdbx_seq_one_letter_code
_entity_poly.pdbx_strand_id
1 'polypeptide(L)'
;MSKRCEKYFGVFLPALIAFVPAVQAATCAVAPTCEQLGYVQSSSDCAGAKNILKCPFDLSKLYCSKASAEVKVGSILYGDGSVSDGYEAGKTPIGVVFDAENRLAIALRDVSSKTYVWSSSTCNTSIPDCTDGWHPQLCEGAGRNFTDILLKTSCGGSYEPAKEVNTYLPTGCTKDFCQRGKWFLPSIKEWTALKSVVTYVEASLELVGGDRFSKSGSVISYWTSSEYSTESAWSTTGQESKATPYRSNFVRAAVAF
;
A
#
# COMPACT_ATOMS: atom_id res chain seq x y z
N MET A 1 5.17 38.66 33.01
CA MET A 1 4.00 38.63 33.92
C MET A 1 4.02 37.33 34.70
N SER A 2 4.39 37.38 35.97
CA SER A 2 4.55 36.20 36.82
C SER A 2 3.19 35.71 37.31
N LYS A 3 2.79 34.49 36.93
CA LYS A 3 1.60 33.83 37.50
C LYS A 3 2.05 33.02 38.70
N ARG A 4 1.61 33.43 39.90
CA ARG A 4 1.81 32.70 41.15
C ARG A 4 1.04 31.38 41.08
N CYS A 5 1.74 30.28 41.33
CA CYS A 5 1.11 28.98 41.58
C CYS A 5 0.64 28.96 43.04
N GLU A 6 -0.66 29.14 43.29
CA GLU A 6 -1.24 28.91 44.61
C GLU A 6 -1.30 27.40 44.88
N LYS A 7 -0.59 26.95 45.91
CA LYS A 7 -0.68 25.60 46.44
C LYS A 7 -1.68 25.60 47.58
N TYR A 8 -2.82 24.92 47.42
CA TYR A 8 -3.67 24.54 48.55
C TYR A 8 -2.94 23.47 49.36
N PHE A 9 -2.35 23.86 50.48
CA PHE A 9 -1.80 22.94 51.47
C PHE A 9 -2.78 22.86 52.64
N GLY A 10 -3.34 21.68 52.87
CA GLY A 10 -4.15 21.39 54.06
C GLY A 10 -3.34 21.67 55.33
N VAL A 11 -3.89 22.51 56.19
CA VAL A 11 -3.27 22.95 57.44
C VAL A 11 -3.29 21.83 58.47
N PHE A 12 -2.12 21.40 58.93
CA PHE A 12 -1.90 20.80 60.25
C PHE A 12 -0.51 21.20 60.75
N LEU A 13 -0.45 21.88 61.90
CA LEU A 13 0.74 22.25 62.70
C LEU A 13 0.45 21.74 64.15
N PRO A 14 1.43 21.46 65.04
CA PRO A 14 2.73 22.11 65.02
C PRO A 14 4.03 21.39 65.47
N ALA A 15 5.12 22.11 65.14
CA ALA A 15 6.43 22.21 65.78
C ALA A 15 7.47 21.09 65.61
N LEU A 16 8.53 21.36 64.82
CA LEU A 16 9.93 21.36 65.28
C LEU A 16 10.85 21.92 64.16
N ILE A 17 11.75 22.84 64.53
CA ILE A 17 12.72 23.50 63.64
C ILE A 17 13.97 22.61 63.55
N ALA A 18 14.38 22.19 62.34
CA ALA A 18 15.78 21.86 62.04
C ALA A 18 16.05 21.77 60.52
N PHE A 19 17.06 22.54 60.09
CA PHE A 19 17.89 22.41 58.89
C PHE A 19 17.23 22.19 57.52
N VAL A 20 17.20 23.28 56.73
CA VAL A 20 16.90 23.26 55.29
C VAL A 20 18.20 22.96 54.52
N PRO A 21 18.33 21.85 53.78
CA PRO A 21 19.32 21.78 52.73
C PRO A 21 18.81 22.57 51.53
N ALA A 22 19.73 23.21 50.80
CA ALA A 22 19.45 24.00 49.62
C ALA A 22 18.53 23.25 48.66
N VAL A 23 17.34 23.81 48.42
CA VAL A 23 16.41 23.34 47.39
C VAL A 23 17.13 23.52 46.05
N GLN A 24 17.63 22.43 45.49
CA GLN A 24 18.00 22.40 44.08
C GLN A 24 16.73 22.76 43.32
N ALA A 25 16.76 23.90 42.62
CA ALA A 25 15.70 24.27 41.72
C ALA A 25 15.61 23.18 40.65
N ALA A 26 14.66 22.26 40.82
CA ALA A 26 14.26 21.36 39.75
C ALA A 26 13.80 22.27 38.61
N THR A 27 14.58 22.30 37.53
CA THR A 27 14.19 22.98 36.30
C THR A 27 12.94 22.27 35.78
N CYS A 28 11.76 22.78 36.12
CA CYS A 28 10.53 22.28 35.56
C CYS A 28 10.58 22.54 34.05
N ALA A 29 10.90 21.50 33.27
CA ALA A 29 10.61 21.52 31.85
C ALA A 29 9.10 21.77 31.71
N VAL A 30 8.74 22.75 30.89
CA VAL A 30 7.32 23.01 30.59
C VAL A 30 6.74 21.72 30.01
N ALA A 31 5.72 21.16 30.66
CA ALA A 31 5.06 19.96 30.17
C ALA A 31 4.46 20.25 28.79
N PRO A 32 4.64 19.36 27.79
CA PRO A 32 4.06 19.54 26.48
C PRO A 32 2.53 19.57 26.55
N THR A 33 1.87 20.35 25.68
CA THR A 33 0.41 20.40 25.63
C THR A 33 -0.19 19.16 24.97
N CYS A 34 -1.49 18.94 25.16
CA CYS A 34 -2.21 17.85 24.50
C CYS A 34 -2.10 17.94 22.98
N GLU A 35 -2.13 19.15 22.40
CA GLU A 35 -1.91 19.32 20.95
C GLU A 35 -0.48 18.95 20.53
N GLN A 36 0.53 19.33 21.33
CA GLN A 36 1.92 18.99 21.06
C GLN A 36 2.17 17.48 21.12
N LEU A 37 1.38 16.75 21.90
CA LEU A 37 1.38 15.29 21.98
C LEU A 37 0.44 14.62 20.96
N GLY A 38 -0.26 15.39 20.11
CA GLY A 38 -1.11 14.88 19.04
C GLY A 38 -2.57 14.60 19.40
N TYR A 39 -3.02 14.96 20.61
CA TYR A 39 -4.43 14.86 21.04
C TYR A 39 -5.20 16.08 20.54
N VAL A 40 -5.54 16.08 19.25
CA VAL A 40 -6.21 17.20 18.57
C VAL A 40 -7.69 16.96 18.28
N GLN A 41 -8.22 15.79 18.66
CA GLN A 41 -9.57 15.37 18.31
C GLN A 41 -10.54 15.53 19.50
N SER A 42 -11.82 15.64 19.19
CA SER A 42 -12.93 15.65 20.15
C SER A 42 -13.69 14.31 20.17
N SER A 43 -14.58 14.13 21.15
CA SER A 43 -15.43 12.93 21.24
C SER A 43 -16.25 12.66 19.97
N SER A 44 -16.70 13.71 19.26
CA SER A 44 -17.41 13.58 17.99
C SER A 44 -16.50 13.16 16.84
N ASP A 45 -15.25 13.63 16.80
CA ASP A 45 -14.28 13.27 15.76
C ASP A 45 -13.85 11.79 15.87
N CYS A 46 -14.08 11.20 17.03
CA CYS A 46 -13.73 9.84 17.40
C CYS A 46 -14.89 8.85 17.32
N ALA A 47 -16.05 9.28 16.81
CA ALA A 47 -17.19 8.40 16.63
C ALA A 47 -16.81 7.22 15.71
N GLY A 48 -16.86 5.98 16.24
CA GLY A 48 -16.52 4.76 15.50
C GLY A 48 -15.04 4.36 15.51
N ALA A 49 -14.16 5.09 16.22
CA ALA A 49 -12.77 4.67 16.40
C ALA A 49 -12.66 3.48 17.36
N LYS A 50 -11.88 2.43 17.01
CA LYS A 50 -11.64 1.29 17.92
C LYS A 50 -10.65 1.61 19.04
N ASN A 51 -9.70 2.53 18.80
CA ASN A 51 -8.67 2.91 19.77
C ASN A 51 -8.75 4.41 20.06
N ILE A 52 -9.24 4.76 21.25
CA ILE A 52 -9.38 6.13 21.73
C ILE A 52 -8.45 6.31 22.94
N LEU A 53 -7.46 7.18 22.81
CA LEU A 53 -6.60 7.64 23.89
C LEU A 53 -7.06 9.03 24.34
N LYS A 54 -7.18 9.22 25.65
CA LYS A 54 -7.46 10.54 26.25
C LYS A 54 -6.17 11.22 26.64
N CYS A 55 -6.09 12.54 26.49
CA CYS A 55 -4.94 13.26 27.00
C CYS A 55 -4.91 13.17 28.54
N PRO A 56 -3.75 12.90 29.18
CA PRO A 56 -3.67 12.68 30.63
C PRO A 56 -4.04 13.90 31.49
N PHE A 57 -4.01 15.10 30.92
CA PHE A 57 -4.22 16.38 31.62
C PHE A 57 -5.30 17.27 30.98
N ASP A 58 -5.99 16.80 29.94
CA ASP A 58 -7.23 17.37 29.41
C ASP A 58 -8.12 16.26 28.81
N LEU A 59 -9.13 15.84 29.56
CA LEU A 59 -9.99 14.72 29.17
C LEU A 59 -10.91 15.03 27.98
N SER A 60 -10.99 16.30 27.54
CA SER A 60 -11.74 16.70 26.35
C SER A 60 -10.95 16.51 25.05
N LYS A 61 -9.63 16.35 25.16
CA LYS A 61 -8.70 16.16 24.04
C LYS A 61 -8.41 14.68 23.84
N LEU A 62 -8.70 14.18 22.65
CA LEU A 62 -8.57 12.79 22.28
C LEU A 62 -7.53 12.60 21.17
N TYR A 63 -6.92 11.44 21.18
CA TYR A 63 -6.24 10.86 20.04
C TYR A 63 -6.96 9.56 19.73
N CYS A 64 -7.60 9.52 18.58
CA CYS A 64 -8.30 8.37 18.08
C CYS A 64 -7.49 7.85 16.92
N SER A 65 -6.83 6.73 17.17
CA SER A 65 -6.46 5.87 16.07
C SER A 65 -7.78 5.50 15.43
N LYS A 66 -8.08 6.07 14.25
CA LYS A 66 -8.94 5.37 13.31
C LYS A 66 -8.31 4.00 13.28
N ALA A 67 -9.01 2.99 13.80
CA ALA A 67 -8.59 1.63 13.53
C ALA A 67 -8.44 1.63 12.02
N SER A 68 -7.25 1.34 11.50
CA SER A 68 -7.14 1.10 10.07
C SER A 68 -8.26 0.11 9.80
N ALA A 69 -9.26 0.50 9.00
CA ALA A 69 -10.29 -0.43 8.60
C ALA A 69 -9.55 -1.70 8.20
N GLU A 70 -9.91 -2.82 8.83
CA GLU A 70 -9.21 -4.08 8.60
C GLU A 70 -9.17 -4.27 7.08
N VAL A 71 -7.96 -4.26 6.53
CA VAL A 71 -7.81 -4.32 5.08
C VAL A 71 -8.19 -5.71 4.66
N LYS A 72 -9.12 -5.80 3.72
CA LYS A 72 -9.63 -7.06 3.19
C LYS A 72 -9.39 -7.11 1.71
N VAL A 73 -9.44 -8.32 1.18
CA VAL A 73 -9.55 -8.53 -0.25
C VAL A 73 -10.81 -7.83 -0.76
N GLY A 74 -10.66 -7.06 -1.85
CA GLY A 74 -11.72 -6.23 -2.41
C GLY A 74 -11.82 -4.83 -1.81
N SER A 75 -11.11 -4.50 -0.72
CA SER A 75 -11.11 -3.11 -0.23
C SER A 75 -10.52 -2.15 -1.28
N ILE A 76 -11.01 -0.91 -1.31
CA ILE A 76 -10.60 0.13 -2.24
C ILE A 76 -9.43 0.91 -1.63
N LEU A 77 -8.34 1.03 -2.38
CA LEU A 77 -7.17 1.84 -2.05
C LEU A 77 -7.31 3.22 -2.67
N TYR A 78 -7.13 4.28 -1.86
CA TYR A 78 -7.21 5.67 -2.31
C TYR A 78 -5.82 6.33 -2.37
N GLY A 79 -5.70 7.36 -3.19
CA GLY A 79 -4.42 8.06 -3.40
C GLY A 79 -3.88 8.83 -2.19
N ASP A 80 -4.68 9.00 -1.14
CA ASP A 80 -4.26 9.53 0.17
C ASP A 80 -3.69 8.46 1.12
N GLY A 81 -3.70 7.19 0.70
CA GLY A 81 -3.25 6.02 1.47
C GLY A 81 -4.33 5.42 2.37
N SER A 82 -5.55 5.97 2.38
CA SER A 82 -6.66 5.34 3.07
C SER A 82 -7.17 4.12 2.31
N VAL A 83 -7.83 3.21 3.04
CA VAL A 83 -8.44 1.98 2.51
C VAL A 83 -9.82 1.81 3.12
N SER A 84 -10.80 1.39 2.31
CA SER A 84 -12.18 1.18 2.77
C SER A 84 -12.85 -0.01 2.05
N ASP A 85 -13.81 -0.64 2.70
CA ASP A 85 -14.57 -1.78 2.14
C ASP A 85 -15.65 -1.34 1.13
N GLY A 86 -15.87 -0.04 0.97
CA GLY A 86 -16.85 0.53 0.05
C GLY A 86 -16.46 1.93 -0.41
N TYR A 87 -17.13 2.43 -1.45
CA TYR A 87 -16.80 3.72 -2.05
C TYR A 87 -17.01 4.89 -1.07
N GLU A 88 -15.98 5.72 -0.92
CA GLU A 88 -16.02 6.96 -0.13
C GLU A 88 -16.06 8.19 -1.03
N ALA A 89 -17.17 8.93 -0.99
CA ALA A 89 -17.33 10.16 -1.75
C ALA A 89 -16.26 11.21 -1.37
N GLY A 90 -15.72 11.90 -2.37
CA GLY A 90 -14.70 12.94 -2.18
C GLY A 90 -13.26 12.42 -2.11
N LYS A 91 -13.04 11.11 -2.16
CA LYS A 91 -11.71 10.51 -2.31
C LYS A 91 -11.53 9.95 -3.73
N THR A 92 -10.27 9.78 -4.13
CA THR A 92 -9.92 9.24 -5.46
C THR A 92 -9.38 7.81 -5.32
N PRO A 93 -10.17 6.78 -5.71
CA PRO A 93 -9.70 5.41 -5.81
C PRO A 93 -8.52 5.30 -6.78
N ILE A 94 -7.51 4.51 -6.43
CA ILE A 94 -6.34 4.24 -7.27
C ILE A 94 -6.08 2.74 -7.47
N GLY A 95 -6.68 1.88 -6.64
CA GLY A 95 -6.54 0.44 -6.78
C GLY A 95 -7.52 -0.35 -5.93
N VAL A 96 -7.52 -1.66 -6.12
CA VAL A 96 -8.31 -2.62 -5.33
C VAL A 96 -7.39 -3.65 -4.72
N VAL A 97 -7.54 -3.92 -3.43
CA VAL A 97 -6.72 -4.86 -2.68
C VAL A 97 -7.02 -6.30 -3.14
N PHE A 98 -6.00 -7.03 -3.57
CA PHE A 98 -6.13 -8.46 -3.91
C PHE A 98 -5.37 -9.36 -2.92
N ASP A 99 -4.43 -8.79 -2.18
CA ASP A 99 -3.70 -9.47 -1.11
C ASP A 99 -3.65 -8.56 0.11
N ALA A 100 -4.46 -8.87 1.11
CA ALA A 100 -4.57 -8.07 2.33
C ALA A 100 -3.38 -8.28 3.28
N GLU A 101 -2.80 -9.49 3.28
CA GLU A 101 -1.70 -9.86 4.17
C GLU A 101 -0.41 -9.16 3.73
N ASN A 102 -0.11 -9.20 2.43
CA ASN A 102 1.04 -8.53 1.84
C ASN A 102 0.77 -7.08 1.41
N ARG A 103 -0.45 -6.58 1.67
CA ARG A 103 -0.88 -5.21 1.35
C ARG A 103 -0.62 -4.85 -0.12
N LEU A 104 -1.11 -5.69 -1.03
CA LEU A 104 -1.00 -5.48 -2.47
C LEU A 104 -2.35 -5.11 -3.08
N ALA A 105 -2.32 -4.10 -3.94
CA ALA A 105 -3.48 -3.65 -4.71
C ALA A 105 -3.17 -3.62 -6.20
N ILE A 106 -4.17 -3.94 -7.02
CA ILE A 106 -4.11 -3.86 -8.47
C ILE A 106 -4.69 -2.51 -8.94
N ALA A 107 -4.08 -1.91 -9.97
CA ALA A 107 -4.55 -0.67 -10.56
C ALA A 107 -5.99 -0.82 -11.10
N LEU A 108 -6.73 0.29 -11.10
CA LEU A 108 -8.12 0.29 -11.58
C LEU A 108 -8.24 0.00 -13.08
N ARG A 109 -7.20 0.27 -13.85
CA ARG A 109 -7.16 0.16 -15.31
C ARG A 109 -5.80 -0.31 -15.77
N ASP A 110 -5.76 -0.76 -17.01
CA ASP A 110 -4.50 -1.07 -17.68
C ASP A 110 -3.65 0.19 -17.82
N VAL A 111 -2.33 0.02 -17.83
CA VAL A 111 -1.40 1.16 -17.89
C VAL A 111 -1.56 1.98 -19.16
N SER A 112 -2.05 1.36 -20.24
CA SER A 112 -2.48 2.01 -21.48
C SER A 112 -3.53 1.17 -22.20
N SER A 113 -4.12 1.72 -23.26
CA SER A 113 -5.00 0.98 -24.17
C SER A 113 -4.26 0.09 -25.18
N LYS A 114 -2.92 0.12 -25.17
CA LYS A 114 -2.07 -0.65 -26.08
C LYS A 114 -1.67 -1.98 -25.46
N THR A 115 -1.29 -2.91 -26.32
CA THR A 115 -0.63 -4.15 -25.94
C THR A 115 0.88 -4.02 -26.18
N TYR A 116 1.65 -4.80 -25.43
CA TYR A 116 3.11 -4.74 -25.42
C TYR A 116 3.69 -6.12 -25.64
N VAL A 117 4.87 -6.20 -26.26
CA VAL A 117 5.70 -7.41 -26.23
C VAL A 117 6.43 -7.47 -24.89
N TRP A 118 6.63 -8.66 -24.34
CA TRP A 118 7.32 -8.84 -23.05
C TRP A 118 8.79 -8.42 -23.15
N SER A 119 9.44 -8.85 -24.23
CA SER A 119 10.81 -8.47 -24.60
C SER A 119 10.92 -8.40 -26.12
N SER A 120 11.76 -7.49 -26.61
CA SER A 120 12.10 -7.39 -28.04
C SER A 120 13.18 -8.38 -28.49
N SER A 121 13.75 -9.18 -27.59
CA SER A 121 14.72 -10.24 -27.91
C SER A 121 14.65 -11.39 -26.91
N THR A 122 15.14 -12.56 -27.31
CA THR A 122 15.41 -13.67 -26.39
C THR A 122 16.66 -13.35 -25.59
N CYS A 123 16.51 -13.26 -24.28
CA CYS A 123 17.62 -13.19 -23.35
C CYS A 123 17.21 -13.84 -22.04
N ASN A 124 18.13 -14.63 -21.47
CA ASN A 124 18.03 -15.09 -20.09
C ASN A 124 18.24 -13.91 -19.14
N THR A 125 17.19 -13.50 -18.44
CA THR A 125 17.33 -12.42 -17.45
C THR A 125 18.00 -12.94 -16.18
N SER A 126 18.18 -12.08 -15.17
CA SER A 126 18.58 -12.54 -13.84
C SER A 126 17.40 -13.02 -12.99
N ILE A 127 16.19 -13.08 -13.57
CA ILE A 127 15.02 -13.68 -12.94
C ILE A 127 15.20 -15.20 -13.01
N PRO A 128 15.02 -15.93 -11.90
CA PRO A 128 15.02 -17.39 -11.96
C PRO A 128 13.96 -17.90 -12.93
N ASP A 129 14.30 -18.92 -13.72
CA ASP A 129 13.33 -19.59 -14.58
C ASP A 129 12.22 -20.19 -13.73
N CYS A 130 11.04 -19.57 -13.78
CA CYS A 130 9.85 -20.01 -13.06
C CYS A 130 9.17 -21.18 -13.77
N THR A 131 9.95 -22.15 -14.26
CA THR A 131 9.42 -23.30 -14.98
C THR A 131 8.66 -24.23 -14.03
N ASP A 132 7.54 -24.78 -14.51
CA ASP A 132 6.72 -25.74 -13.78
C ASP A 132 7.58 -26.86 -13.17
N GLY A 133 7.53 -26.99 -11.83
CA GLY A 133 8.16 -28.10 -11.10
C GLY A 133 9.66 -28.01 -10.84
N TRP A 134 10.40 -27.02 -11.39
CA TRP A 134 11.84 -26.89 -11.17
C TRP A 134 12.20 -25.88 -10.07
N HIS A 135 11.52 -24.72 -10.02
CA HIS A 135 11.85 -23.66 -9.06
C HIS A 135 10.64 -22.87 -8.54
N PRO A 136 9.55 -23.51 -8.08
CA PRO A 136 8.34 -22.78 -7.63
C PRO A 136 8.62 -21.83 -6.46
N GLN A 137 9.59 -22.17 -5.60
CA GLN A 137 10.04 -21.40 -4.43
C GLN A 137 10.77 -20.10 -4.85
N LEU A 138 11.45 -20.09 -6.01
CA LEU A 138 12.27 -18.95 -6.44
C LEU A 138 11.43 -17.82 -7.07
N CYS A 139 10.14 -18.08 -7.28
CA CYS A 139 9.22 -17.19 -7.97
C CYS A 139 8.11 -16.63 -7.07
N GLU A 140 8.27 -16.78 -5.76
CA GLU A 140 7.28 -16.36 -4.77
C GLU A 140 7.32 -14.84 -4.55
N GLY A 141 6.14 -14.20 -4.69
CA GLY A 141 5.88 -12.84 -4.17
C GLY A 141 6.86 -11.75 -4.61
N ALA A 142 7.46 -11.89 -5.80
CA ALA A 142 8.61 -11.11 -6.21
C ALA A 142 8.31 -10.12 -7.34
N GLY A 143 7.05 -9.75 -7.60
CA GLY A 143 6.70 -8.94 -8.78
C GLY A 143 7.45 -7.62 -8.84
N ARG A 144 7.60 -6.97 -7.69
CA ARG A 144 8.44 -5.77 -7.54
C ARG A 144 9.91 -6.05 -7.88
N ASN A 145 10.51 -7.06 -7.27
CA ASN A 145 11.90 -7.42 -7.47
C ASN A 145 12.19 -7.80 -8.94
N PHE A 146 11.31 -8.59 -9.56
CA PHE A 146 11.42 -8.99 -10.96
C PHE A 146 11.26 -7.80 -11.89
N THR A 147 10.31 -6.89 -11.61
CA THR A 147 10.21 -5.63 -12.36
C THR A 147 11.50 -4.82 -12.27
N ASP A 148 12.10 -4.70 -11.07
CA ASP A 148 13.37 -4.00 -10.88
C ASP A 148 14.54 -4.68 -11.62
N ILE A 149 14.53 -6.02 -11.77
CA ILE A 149 15.48 -6.75 -12.61
C ILE A 149 15.26 -6.40 -14.08
N LEU A 150 14.03 -6.53 -14.60
CA LEU A 150 13.67 -6.22 -16.00
C LEU A 150 14.05 -4.78 -16.39
N LEU A 151 13.91 -3.82 -15.48
CA LEU A 151 14.30 -2.42 -15.70
C LEU A 151 15.82 -2.23 -15.85
N LYS A 152 16.63 -3.11 -15.24
CA LYS A 152 18.10 -3.08 -15.27
C LYS A 152 18.70 -4.00 -16.33
N THR A 153 17.94 -4.98 -16.79
CA THR A 153 18.40 -5.95 -17.78
C THR A 153 18.85 -5.26 -19.07
N SER A 154 20.10 -5.52 -19.47
CA SER A 154 20.74 -4.88 -20.62
C SER A 154 21.00 -5.83 -21.80
N CYS A 155 20.56 -7.08 -21.71
CA CYS A 155 20.90 -8.13 -22.67
C CYS A 155 20.03 -8.12 -23.94
N GLY A 156 20.12 -7.01 -24.68
CA GLY A 156 19.66 -6.90 -26.07
C GLY A 156 18.17 -6.59 -26.28
N GLY A 157 17.35 -6.65 -25.22
CA GLY A 157 15.90 -6.46 -25.30
C GLY A 157 15.39 -5.23 -24.54
N SER A 158 14.30 -4.64 -25.01
CA SER A 158 13.50 -3.69 -24.24
C SER A 158 12.37 -4.43 -23.53
N TYR A 159 12.30 -4.32 -22.20
CA TYR A 159 11.21 -4.83 -21.39
C TYR A 159 10.17 -3.73 -21.16
N GLU A 160 9.44 -3.39 -22.23
CA GLU A 160 8.47 -2.30 -22.22
C GLU A 160 7.40 -2.44 -21.13
N PRO A 161 6.79 -3.62 -20.87
CA PRO A 161 5.83 -3.78 -19.78
C PRO A 161 6.35 -3.28 -18.42
N ALA A 162 7.59 -3.61 -18.07
CA ALA A 162 8.23 -3.16 -16.83
C ALA A 162 8.47 -1.65 -16.82
N LYS A 163 8.85 -1.06 -17.96
CA LYS A 163 9.03 0.40 -18.09
C LYS A 163 7.70 1.15 -17.95
N GLU A 164 6.64 0.65 -18.56
CA GLU A 164 5.32 1.27 -18.55
C GLU A 164 4.74 1.30 -17.13
N VAL A 165 4.74 0.17 -16.41
CA VAL A 165 4.30 0.14 -15.00
C VAL A 165 5.15 1.06 -14.13
N ASN A 166 6.46 1.17 -14.38
CA ASN A 166 7.35 2.02 -13.59
C ASN A 166 7.10 3.52 -13.81
N THR A 167 6.55 3.91 -14.96
CA THR A 167 6.16 5.30 -15.26
C THR A 167 4.71 5.62 -14.89
N TYR A 168 3.92 4.60 -14.56
CA TYR A 168 2.51 4.73 -14.20
C TYR A 168 2.33 5.63 -12.97
N LEU A 169 1.34 6.53 -13.07
CA LEU A 169 0.93 7.43 -12.00
C LEU A 169 -0.60 7.57 -12.08
N PRO A 170 -1.36 6.99 -11.13
CA PRO A 170 -2.79 7.16 -11.13
C PRO A 170 -3.18 8.59 -10.75
N THR A 171 -4.26 9.08 -11.35
CA THR A 171 -4.88 10.34 -10.95
C THR A 171 -5.23 10.28 -9.46
N GLY A 172 -4.90 11.35 -8.72
CA GLY A 172 -5.23 11.46 -7.30
C GLY A 172 -4.20 10.84 -6.35
N CYS A 173 -3.07 10.32 -6.83
CA CYS A 173 -1.96 9.95 -5.95
C CYS A 173 -1.40 11.19 -5.23
N THR A 174 -1.40 11.17 -3.90
CA THR A 174 -0.89 12.25 -3.04
C THR A 174 0.18 11.77 -2.04
N LYS A 175 0.47 10.47 -2.01
CA LYS A 175 1.42 9.84 -1.10
C LYS A 175 2.54 9.13 -1.84
N ASP A 176 3.68 9.00 -1.16
CA ASP A 176 4.89 8.44 -1.76
C ASP A 176 4.73 7.01 -2.28
N PHE A 177 3.86 6.19 -1.67
CA PHE A 177 3.70 4.78 -2.07
C PHE A 177 3.07 4.61 -3.45
N CYS A 178 2.33 5.60 -3.98
CA CYS A 178 1.64 5.50 -5.27
C CYS A 178 2.28 6.32 -6.39
N GLN A 179 3.42 6.97 -6.11
CA GLN A 179 4.14 7.79 -7.09
C GLN A 179 4.75 6.93 -8.20
N ARG A 180 5.27 7.59 -9.26
CA ARG A 180 6.07 6.92 -10.29
C ARG A 180 7.22 6.13 -9.65
N GLY A 181 7.50 4.95 -10.20
CA GLY A 181 8.52 4.04 -9.68
C GLY A 181 8.09 3.16 -8.51
N LYS A 182 6.82 3.26 -8.09
CA LYS A 182 6.27 2.42 -7.02
C LYS A 182 5.42 1.27 -7.54
N TRP A 183 4.79 1.49 -8.68
CA TRP A 183 4.00 0.49 -9.38
C TRP A 183 4.91 -0.51 -10.09
N PHE A 184 4.50 -1.77 -10.09
CA PHE A 184 5.28 -2.88 -10.65
C PHE A 184 4.40 -3.84 -11.44
N LEU A 185 5.03 -4.68 -12.25
CA LEU A 185 4.37 -5.72 -13.02
C LEU A 185 4.22 -6.95 -12.13
N PRO A 186 2.98 -7.41 -11.83
CA PRO A 186 2.81 -8.53 -10.92
C PRO A 186 3.50 -9.80 -11.45
N SER A 187 4.05 -10.60 -10.55
CA SER A 187 4.58 -11.94 -10.84
C SER A 187 3.44 -12.91 -11.16
N ILE A 188 3.78 -14.08 -11.71
CA ILE A 188 2.77 -15.12 -11.96
C ILE A 188 2.06 -15.56 -10.67
N LYS A 189 2.77 -15.61 -9.54
CA LYS A 189 2.20 -15.96 -8.23
C LYS A 189 1.22 -14.91 -7.73
N GLU A 190 1.55 -13.63 -7.82
CA GLU A 190 0.65 -12.54 -7.44
C GLU A 190 -0.59 -12.50 -8.34
N TRP A 191 -0.43 -12.78 -9.64
CA TRP A 191 -1.56 -12.96 -10.55
C TRP A 191 -2.43 -14.15 -10.14
N THR A 192 -1.86 -15.29 -9.77
CA THR A 192 -2.60 -16.47 -9.31
C THR A 192 -3.35 -16.20 -8.01
N ALA A 193 -2.72 -15.49 -7.06
CA ALA A 193 -3.38 -15.02 -5.85
C ALA A 193 -4.58 -14.11 -6.20
N LEU A 194 -4.38 -13.11 -7.06
CA LEU A 194 -5.45 -12.24 -7.56
C LEU A 194 -6.58 -13.04 -8.22
N LYS A 195 -6.25 -14.04 -9.05
CA LYS A 195 -7.24 -14.87 -9.76
C LYS A 195 -8.09 -15.69 -8.79
N SER A 196 -7.52 -16.17 -7.69
CA SER A 196 -8.28 -16.91 -6.67
C SER A 196 -9.36 -16.06 -5.98
N VAL A 197 -9.21 -14.74 -6.01
CA VAL A 197 -10.13 -13.77 -5.40
C VAL A 197 -10.76 -12.80 -6.41
N VAL A 198 -10.69 -13.11 -7.71
CA VAL A 198 -11.03 -12.17 -8.80
C VAL A 198 -12.46 -11.64 -8.71
N THR A 199 -13.40 -12.42 -8.18
CA THR A 199 -14.81 -12.02 -8.01
C THR A 199 -14.94 -10.79 -7.10
N TYR A 200 -14.22 -10.76 -5.97
CA TYR A 200 -14.25 -9.63 -5.05
C TYR A 200 -13.56 -8.41 -5.65
N VAL A 201 -12.43 -8.63 -6.33
CA VAL A 201 -11.66 -7.57 -6.98
C VAL A 201 -12.47 -6.93 -8.11
N GLU A 202 -13.09 -7.71 -8.98
CA GLU A 202 -13.93 -7.19 -10.08
C GLU A 202 -15.18 -6.47 -9.59
N ALA A 203 -15.82 -6.94 -8.51
CA ALA A 203 -16.96 -6.24 -7.92
C ALA A 203 -16.57 -4.83 -7.45
N SER A 204 -15.42 -4.70 -6.79
CA SER A 204 -14.92 -3.40 -6.35
C SER A 204 -14.41 -2.53 -7.50
N LEU A 205 -13.78 -3.12 -8.53
CA LEU A 205 -13.41 -2.41 -9.75
C LEU A 205 -14.66 -1.81 -10.41
N GLU A 206 -15.73 -2.58 -10.57
CA GLU A 206 -16.99 -2.12 -11.15
C GLU A 206 -17.61 -0.99 -10.31
N LEU A 207 -17.60 -1.11 -8.98
CA LEU A 207 -18.10 -0.07 -8.06
C LEU A 207 -17.40 1.28 -8.22
N VAL A 208 -16.09 1.29 -8.51
CA VAL A 208 -15.30 2.53 -8.66
C VAL A 208 -15.03 2.90 -10.12
N GLY A 209 -15.70 2.24 -11.07
CA GLY A 209 -15.58 2.50 -12.51
C GLY A 209 -14.24 2.05 -13.12
N GLY A 210 -13.53 1.12 -12.51
CA GLY A 210 -12.37 0.44 -13.06
C GLY A 210 -12.73 -0.60 -14.14
N ASP A 211 -11.71 -1.11 -14.82
CA ASP A 211 -11.85 -2.07 -15.91
C ASP A 211 -11.79 -3.50 -15.37
N ARG A 212 -12.69 -4.37 -15.82
CA ARG A 212 -12.65 -5.80 -15.51
C ARG A 212 -11.51 -6.50 -16.24
N PHE A 213 -11.18 -7.73 -15.84
CA PHE A 213 -10.15 -8.55 -16.50
C PHE A 213 -10.69 -9.35 -17.69
N SER A 214 -11.97 -9.15 -18.02
CA SER A 214 -12.65 -9.69 -19.19
C SER A 214 -13.40 -8.56 -19.91
N LYS A 215 -13.53 -8.68 -21.23
CA LYS A 215 -14.26 -7.72 -22.07
C LYS A 215 -15.15 -8.47 -23.05
N SER A 216 -16.44 -8.15 -23.05
CA SER A 216 -17.44 -8.79 -23.92
C SER A 216 -17.42 -10.33 -23.85
N GLY A 217 -17.24 -10.88 -22.65
CA GLY A 217 -17.14 -12.34 -22.43
C GLY A 217 -15.80 -12.97 -22.82
N SER A 218 -14.86 -12.21 -23.38
CA SER A 218 -13.51 -12.68 -23.70
C SER A 218 -12.54 -12.34 -22.58
N VAL A 219 -11.71 -13.32 -22.20
CA VAL A 219 -10.69 -13.13 -21.18
C VAL A 219 -9.52 -12.34 -21.75
N ILE A 220 -9.08 -11.30 -21.03
CA ILE A 220 -7.95 -10.47 -21.44
C ILE A 220 -6.64 -11.16 -21.03
N SER A 221 -5.65 -11.10 -21.91
CA SER A 221 -4.31 -11.63 -21.62
C SER A 221 -3.40 -10.55 -21.06
N TYR A 222 -2.75 -10.82 -19.94
CA TYR A 222 -1.83 -9.90 -19.27
C TYR A 222 -0.42 -10.47 -19.17
N TRP A 223 0.58 -9.61 -19.34
CA TRP A 223 1.95 -9.95 -18.99
C TRP A 223 2.17 -9.99 -17.49
N THR A 224 3.10 -10.85 -17.07
CA THR A 224 3.64 -10.89 -15.71
C THR A 224 5.12 -10.53 -15.74
N SER A 225 5.72 -10.25 -14.58
CA SER A 225 7.17 -10.04 -14.48
C SER A 225 7.97 -11.35 -14.44
N SER A 226 7.32 -12.51 -14.40
CA SER A 226 7.99 -13.80 -14.27
C SER A 226 8.48 -14.32 -15.63
N GLU A 227 9.75 -14.73 -15.68
CA GLU A 227 10.34 -15.47 -16.79
C GLU A 227 9.97 -16.96 -16.69
N TYR A 228 9.58 -17.60 -17.79
CA TYR A 228 9.30 -19.05 -17.80
C TYR A 228 10.58 -19.84 -18.11
N SER A 229 11.28 -19.36 -19.14
CA SER A 229 12.56 -19.85 -19.64
C SER A 229 13.18 -18.75 -20.50
N THR A 230 14.39 -18.97 -20.99
CA THR A 230 15.09 -18.06 -21.93
C THR A 230 14.33 -17.73 -23.23
N GLU A 231 13.30 -18.52 -23.57
CA GLU A 231 12.49 -18.39 -24.79
C GLU A 231 11.02 -18.02 -24.52
N SER A 232 10.61 -17.88 -23.26
CA SER A 232 9.20 -17.69 -22.91
C SER A 232 9.01 -16.92 -21.61
N ALA A 233 7.94 -16.15 -21.55
CA ALA A 233 7.53 -15.44 -20.35
C ALA A 233 6.16 -15.91 -19.87
N TRP A 234 5.93 -15.75 -18.57
CA TRP A 234 4.63 -15.99 -17.99
C TRP A 234 3.66 -14.86 -18.34
N SER A 235 2.48 -15.27 -18.76
CA SER A 235 1.29 -14.44 -18.98
C SER A 235 0.10 -15.04 -18.22
N THR A 236 -1.01 -14.33 -18.18
CA THR A 236 -2.28 -14.90 -17.74
C THR A 236 -3.37 -14.68 -18.77
N THR A 237 -4.07 -15.75 -19.17
CA THR A 237 -5.29 -15.71 -19.99
C THR A 237 -6.40 -16.42 -19.22
N GLY A 238 -6.83 -15.81 -18.11
CA GLY A 238 -7.80 -16.39 -17.19
C GLY A 238 -7.21 -17.38 -16.19
N GLN A 239 -6.17 -18.10 -16.60
CA GLN A 239 -5.29 -18.94 -15.79
C GLN A 239 -3.82 -18.64 -16.13
N GLU A 240 -2.88 -19.28 -15.43
CA GLU A 240 -1.46 -19.24 -15.76
C GLU A 240 -1.23 -19.74 -17.19
N SER A 241 -0.41 -19.03 -17.96
CA SER A 241 -0.09 -19.39 -19.34
C SER A 241 1.30 -18.92 -19.72
N LYS A 242 1.98 -19.61 -20.63
CA LYS A 242 3.27 -19.20 -21.16
C LYS A 242 3.14 -18.75 -22.61
N ALA A 243 3.88 -17.70 -22.95
CA ALA A 243 3.85 -17.13 -24.28
C ALA A 243 5.27 -16.78 -24.74
N THR A 244 5.48 -16.80 -26.05
CA THR A 244 6.69 -16.25 -26.63
C THR A 244 6.77 -14.75 -26.28
N PRO A 245 7.96 -14.20 -25.96
CA PRO A 245 8.09 -12.81 -25.51
C PRO A 245 7.58 -11.79 -26.51
N TYR A 246 7.47 -12.18 -27.79
CA TYR A 246 7.05 -11.34 -28.90
C TYR A 246 5.52 -11.24 -29.07
N ARG A 247 4.72 -11.96 -28.27
CA ARG A 247 3.26 -11.79 -28.29
C ARG A 247 2.86 -10.44 -27.68
N SER A 248 1.79 -9.85 -28.19
CA SER A 248 1.26 -8.60 -27.62
C SER A 248 0.18 -8.89 -26.58
N ASN A 249 0.43 -8.55 -25.32
CA ASN A 249 -0.54 -8.67 -24.21
C ASN A 249 -0.71 -7.32 -23.49
N PHE A 250 -1.78 -7.20 -22.71
CA PHE A 250 -2.02 -6.02 -21.88
C PHE A 250 -1.14 -6.03 -20.63
N VAL A 251 -1.08 -4.88 -19.96
CA VAL A 251 -0.27 -4.67 -18.76
C VAL A 251 -1.12 -3.95 -17.73
N ARG A 252 -1.22 -4.55 -16.53
CA ARG A 252 -1.87 -3.92 -15.38
C ARG A 252 -0.91 -3.91 -14.21
N ALA A 253 -0.74 -2.74 -13.61
CA ALA A 253 0.21 -2.53 -12.55
C ALA A 253 -0.36 -2.93 -11.19
N ALA A 254 0.50 -3.39 -10.28
CA ALA A 254 0.22 -3.52 -8.86
C ALA A 254 1.10 -2.58 -8.03
N VAL A 255 0.70 -2.37 -6.78
CA VAL A 255 1.42 -1.54 -5.82
C VAL A 255 1.33 -2.13 -4.41
N ALA A 256 2.38 -1.95 -3.62
CA ALA A 256 2.38 -2.21 -2.18
C ALA A 256 2.07 -0.91 -1.42
N PHE A 257 1.25 -0.97 -0.38
CA PHE A 257 0.70 0.23 0.29
C PHE A 257 0.60 0.13 1.82
#